data_AF-W7QGQ8-F1
#
_entry.id   AF-W7QGQ8-F1
#
_cell.length_a   1.000
_cell.length_b   1.000
_cell.length_c   1.000
_cell.angle_alpha   90.00
_cell.angle_beta   90.00
_cell.angle_gamma   90.00
#
_symmetry.space_group_name_H-M   'P 1'
#
loop_
_entity.id
_entity.type
_entity.pdbx_description
1 polymer ?
#
loop_
_entity_poly.entity_id
_entity_poly.type
_entity_poly.pdbx_seq_one_letter_code
_entity_poly.pdbx_strand_id
1 'polypeptide(L)' 'MVIVPLGYGIDEQYIFDQAGGGNPYGASTIAGGDGSRQPDERELTIARFQGEHVAEIAVRLAA' A
#
# COMPACT_ATOMS: atom_id res chain seq x y z
N MET A 1 -19.91 -6.32 1.35
CA MET A 1 -18.54 -5.78 1.45
C MET A 1 -17.74 -6.33 0.28
N VAL A 2 -17.04 -5.48 -0.47
CA VAL A 2 -16.15 -5.88 -1.57
C VAL A 2 -14.72 -5.68 -1.08
N ILE A 3 -13.86 -6.68 -1.28
CA ILE A 3 -12.44 -6.58 -0.94
C ILE A 3 -11.69 -6.07 -2.18
N VAL A 4 -11.00 -4.94 -2.03
CA VAL A 4 -10.16 -4.34 -3.06
C VAL A 4 -8.70 -4.49 -2.62
N PRO A 5 -7.94 -5.42 -3.21
CA PRO A 5 -6.53 -5.60 -2.90
C PRO A 5 -5.68 -4.45 -3.46
N LEU A 6 -4.47 -4.28 -2.93
CA LEU A 6 -3.47 -3.36 -3.49
C LEU A 6 -2.96 -3.83 -4.87
N GLY A 7 -2.77 -5.15 -5.04
CA GLY A 7 -2.15 -5.72 -6.23
C GLY A 7 -0.69 -5.29 -6.40
N TYR A 8 -0.21 -5.32 -7.65
CA TYR A 8 1.14 -4.90 -8.04
C TYR A 8 1.10 -3.80 -9.11
N GLY A 9 0.12 -2.89 -9.02
CA GLY A 9 -0.12 -1.85 -10.03
C GLY A 9 0.76 -0.60 -9.91
N ILE A 10 1.77 -0.60 -9.04
CA ILE A 10 2.62 0.56 -8.75
C ILE A 10 4.09 0.14 -8.64
N ASP A 11 5.00 0.94 -9.18
CA ASP A 11 6.43 0.62 -9.31
C ASP A 11 7.12 0.43 -7.95
N GLU A 12 6.65 1.14 -6.92
CA GLU A 12 7.15 1.09 -5.55
C GLU A 12 7.09 -0.32 -4.93
N GLN A 13 6.21 -1.21 -5.42
CA GLN A 13 6.14 -2.62 -5.01
C GLN A 13 7.35 -3.45 -5.47
N TYR A 14 8.12 -2.95 -6.43
CA TYR A 14 9.23 -3.65 -7.07
C TYR A 14 10.61 -3.14 -6.62
N ILE A 15 10.65 -2.27 -5.61
CA ILE A 15 11.89 -1.75 -5.03
C ILE A 15 12.36 -2.68 -3.91
N PHE A 16 13.42 -3.47 -4.19
CA PHE A 16 13.94 -4.53 -3.31
C PHE A 16 15.33 -4.24 -2.71
N ASP A 17 15.83 -3.01 -2.82
CA ASP A 17 17.13 -2.60 -2.30
C ASP A 17 17.18 -2.47 -0.76
N GLN A 18 16.02 -2.30 -0.13
CA GLN A 18 15.87 -2.18 1.32
C GLN A 18 14.59 -2.88 1.81
N ALA A 19 14.62 -3.34 3.06
CA ALA A 19 13.44 -3.90 3.72
C ALA A 19 12.28 -2.88 3.74
N GLY A 20 11.05 -3.36 3.53
CA GLY A 20 9.84 -2.55 3.52
C GLY A 20 8.58 -3.40 3.56
N GLY A 21 7.46 -2.76 3.85
CA GLY A 21 6.12 -3.32 3.71
C GLY A 21 5.51 -3.09 2.34
N GLY A 22 4.26 -3.53 2.18
CA GLY A 22 3.57 -3.64 0.91
C GLY A 22 3.53 -5.08 0.39
N ASN A 23 2.34 -5.55 0.00
CA ASN A 23 2.13 -6.85 -0.64
C ASN A 23 0.82 -6.79 -1.44
N PRO A 24 0.47 -7.80 -2.27
CA PRO A 24 -0.69 -7.67 -3.14
C PRO A 24 -2.01 -7.58 -2.37
N TYR A 25 -2.07 -7.95 -1.09
CA TYR A 25 -3.27 -7.81 -0.28
C TYR A 25 -3.49 -6.39 0.26
N GLY A 26 -2.41 -5.62 0.48
CA GLY A 26 -2.53 -4.28 1.05
C GLY A 26 -1.19 -3.60 1.34
N ALA A 27 -1.25 -2.29 1.53
CA ALA A 27 -0.14 -1.49 2.05
C ALA A 27 0.18 -1.93 3.49
N SER A 28 1.46 -1.98 3.81
CA SER A 28 1.95 -2.21 5.16
C SER A 28 3.27 -1.48 5.36
N THR A 29 3.74 -1.42 6.60
CA THR A 29 5.06 -0.88 6.95
C THR A 29 5.73 -1.78 7.99
N ILE A 30 7.06 -1.78 8.01
CA ILE A 30 7.85 -2.45 9.06
C ILE A 30 8.22 -1.43 10.14
N ALA A 31 7.76 -1.63 11.38
CA ALA A 31 8.05 -0.72 12.48
C ALA A 31 9.38 -1.04 13.23
N GLY A 32 10.03 -2.17 12.93
CA GLY A 32 11.18 -2.65 13.69
C GLY A 32 10.79 -3.29 15.04
N GLY A 33 11.75 -3.90 15.74
CA GLY A 33 11.49 -4.66 16.97
C GLY A 33 11.02 -3.82 18.15
N ASP A 34 11.43 -2.55 18.20
CA ASP A 34 11.02 -1.57 19.21
C ASP A 34 9.93 -0.61 18.74
N GLY A 35 9.47 -0.77 17.48
CA GLY A 35 8.44 0.09 16.88
C GLY A 35 8.91 1.48 16.45
N SER A 36 10.21 1.78 16.52
CA SER A 36 10.72 3.13 16.25
C SER A 36 10.81 3.51 14.77
N ARG A 37 10.92 2.52 13.85
CA ARG A 37 11.04 2.78 12.41
C ARG A 37 9.75 3.41 11.88
N GLN A 38 9.91 4.55 11.22
CA GLN A 38 8.80 5.23 10.53
C GLN A 38 8.65 4.71 9.10
N PRO A 39 7.45 4.83 8.50
CA PRO A 39 7.25 4.54 7.10
C PRO A 39 8.18 5.37 6.21
N ASP A 40 8.80 4.72 5.23
CA ASP A 40 9.59 5.41 4.21
C ASP A 40 8.68 5.99 3.09
N GLU A 41 9.25 6.80 2.20
CA GLU A 41 8.49 7.43 1.10
C GLU A 41 7.83 6.40 0.18
N ARG A 42 8.46 5.25 -0.05
CA ARG A 42 7.91 4.16 -0.87
C ARG A 42 6.68 3.56 -0.21
N GLU A 43 6.74 3.22 1.08
CA GLU A 43 5.61 2.70 1.86
C GLU A 43 4.45 3.71 1.92
N LEU A 44 4.76 5.00 2.07
CA LEU A 44 3.75 6.07 2.04
C LEU A 44 3.10 6.22 0.66
N THR A 45 3.88 6.07 -0.41
CA THR A 45 3.39 6.16 -1.79
C THR A 45 2.48 4.98 -2.13
N ILE A 46 2.86 3.77 -1.72
CA ILE A 46 2.03 2.56 -1.81
C ILE A 46 0.69 2.75 -1.07
N ALA A 47 0.72 3.32 0.15
CA ALA A 47 -0.49 3.56 0.93
C ALA A 47 -1.42 4.58 0.25
N ARG A 48 -0.87 5.65 -0.34
CA ARG A 48 -1.66 6.64 -1.10
C ARG A 48 -2.33 6.00 -2.32
N PHE A 49 -1.58 5.21 -3.09
CA PHE A 49 -2.12 4.48 -4.23
C PHE A 49 -3.23 3.52 -3.82
N GLN A 50 -3.08 2.80 -2.70
CA GLN A 50 -4.18 1.94 -2.20
C GLN A 50 -5.44 2.75 -1.90
N GLY A 51 -5.28 3.92 -1.26
CA GLY A 51 -6.39 4.81 -0.95
C GLY A 51 -7.13 5.29 -2.20
N GLU A 52 -6.38 5.73 -3.22
CA GLU A 52 -6.94 6.12 -4.52
C GLU A 52 -7.67 4.95 -5.19
N HIS A 53 -7.04 3.78 -5.26
CA HIS A 53 -7.62 2.59 -5.90
C HIS A 53 -8.95 2.16 -5.27
N VAL A 54 -9.01 2.14 -3.93
CA VAL A 54 -10.24 1.84 -3.19
C VAL A 54 -11.30 2.92 -3.44
N ALA A 55 -10.92 4.20 -3.41
CA ALA A 55 -11.84 5.31 -3.61
C ALA A 55 -12.46 5.31 -5.02
N GLU A 56 -11.65 5.09 -6.07
CA GLU A 56 -12.13 4.98 -7.45
C GLU A 56 -13.14 3.85 -7.63
N ILE A 57 -12.86 2.67 -7.07
CA ILE A 57 -13.78 1.53 -7.14
C ILE A 57 -15.07 1.82 -6.37
N ALA A 58 -14.97 2.42 -5.18
CA ALA A 58 -16.14 2.80 -4.39
C ALA A 58 -17.05 3.78 -5.13
N VAL A 59 -16.48 4.80 -5.79
CA VAL A 59 -17.24 5.75 -6.62
C VAL A 59 -17.97 5.04 -7.76
N ARG A 60 -17.31 4.11 -8.45
CA ARG A 60 -17.93 3.33 -9.56
C ARG A 60 -19.04 2.40 -9.10
N LEU A 61 -18.96 1.88 -7.87
CA LEU A 61 -19.99 1.01 -7.29
C LEU A 61 -21.19 1.79 -6.72
N ALA A 62 -21.01 3.07 -6.41
CA ALA A 62 -22.07 3.94 -5.88
C ALA A 62 -23.00 4.49 -6.99
N ALA A 63 -22.55 4.47 -8.23
CA ALA A 63 -23.31 4.85 -9.42
C ALA A 63 -24.19 3.68 -9.92
#